data_AF-A0AAV0C9Z4-F1
#
_entry.id   AF-A0AAV0C9Z4-F1
#
_cell.length_a   1.000
_cell.length_b   1.000
_cell.length_c   1.000
_cell.angle_alpha   90.00
_cell.angle_beta   90.00
_cell.angle_gamma   90.00
#
_symmetry.space_group_name_H-M   'P 1'
#
loop_
_entity.id
_entity.type
_entity.pdbx_description
1 polymer ?
#
loop_
_entity_poly.entity_id
_entity_poly.type
_entity_poly.pdbx_seq_one_letter_code
_entity_poly.pdbx_strand_id
1 'polypeptide(L)'
;MRRFDLWLKYRFLCCCNRCNADPKTYVDHILEEVSFTSHGCPTSTITSNFCGDFSFTNKKLVARFDEAIDEFLASDNSISCCSQLENLLIHGYPTEMTCETLKLHPLHHLSLKAYTTLASAYKALASDLLAFNPMSEKDNLKAFSFSKASAAYSLLLACSTHHLFLFEPSLIVSYANFWTSAGQSLLSLVEGFSSFSSQSCKKCTLQKHNFNVELPEISRQFLNCVSDLIPKVWHFLSEEGRFLVLVKDPIDLRWIESMGFSILATDNASSELKTNAETESVDSTYVKTCLFQVGFHCVIYGSLLSSLCSGQQITP
;
A
#
# COMPACT_ATOMS: atom_id res chain seq x y z
N MET A 1 13.53 8.20 -12.27
CA MET A 1 14.88 8.63 -12.73
C MET A 1 14.73 9.33 -14.06
N ARG A 2 15.22 10.57 -14.18
CA ARG A 2 15.15 11.35 -15.44
C ARG A 2 16.40 11.16 -16.28
N ARG A 3 16.36 11.64 -17.54
CA ARG A 3 17.47 11.50 -18.48
C ARG A 3 18.79 12.05 -17.92
N PHE A 4 18.74 13.16 -17.19
CA PHE A 4 19.91 13.74 -16.53
C PHE A 4 20.49 12.79 -15.46
N ASP A 5 19.64 12.23 -14.58
CA ASP A 5 20.07 11.28 -13.54
C ASP A 5 20.64 9.99 -14.14
N LEU A 6 19.96 9.46 -15.18
CA LEU A 6 20.38 8.26 -15.90
C LEU A 6 21.74 8.46 -16.57
N TRP A 7 21.95 9.63 -17.16
CA TRP A 7 23.23 10.00 -17.75
C TRP A 7 24.33 10.17 -16.70
N LEU A 8 24.06 10.90 -15.62
CA LEU A 8 25.03 11.13 -14.56
C LEU A 8 25.46 9.84 -13.86
N LYS A 9 24.49 8.99 -13.49
CA LYS A 9 24.74 7.81 -12.65
C LYS A 9 25.13 6.57 -13.45
N TYR A 10 24.56 6.39 -14.64
CA TYR A 10 24.71 5.15 -15.42
C TYR A 10 25.25 5.37 -16.84
N ARG A 11 25.54 6.62 -17.23
CA ARG A 11 25.89 6.99 -18.62
C ARG A 11 24.86 6.50 -19.64
N PHE A 12 23.61 6.37 -19.19
CA PHE A 12 22.51 5.85 -19.99
C PHE A 12 21.63 7.00 -20.52
N LEU A 13 21.29 6.95 -21.80
CA LEU A 13 20.42 7.92 -22.44
C LEU A 13 19.06 7.26 -22.75
N CYS A 14 18.04 7.62 -22.00
CA CYS A 14 16.67 7.20 -22.29
C CYS A 14 15.96 8.23 -23.16
N CYS A 15 15.34 7.79 -24.26
CA CYS A 15 14.59 8.65 -25.17
C CYS A 15 13.08 8.64 -24.91
N CYS A 16 12.58 7.96 -23.87
CA CYS A 16 11.14 7.91 -23.62
C CYS A 16 10.59 9.27 -23.17
N ASN A 17 9.31 9.52 -23.45
CA ASN A 17 8.63 10.78 -23.14
C ASN A 17 8.77 11.15 -21.66
N ARG A 18 8.61 10.19 -20.76
CA ARG A 18 8.78 10.40 -19.31
C ARG A 18 10.19 10.89 -18.94
N CYS A 19 11.24 10.28 -19.50
CA CYS A 19 12.62 10.66 -19.16
C CYS A 19 13.01 12.04 -19.71
N ASN A 20 12.34 12.49 -20.77
CA ASN A 20 12.55 13.78 -21.44
C ASN A 20 11.56 14.88 -21.00
N ALA A 21 10.50 14.56 -20.26
CA ALA A 21 9.44 15.52 -19.93
C ALA A 21 9.97 16.69 -19.09
N ASP A 22 9.68 17.92 -19.50
CA ASP A 22 9.93 19.12 -18.71
C ASP A 22 8.69 20.03 -18.86
N PRO A 23 7.92 20.31 -17.79
CA PRO A 23 8.19 20.03 -16.37
C PRO A 23 8.02 18.55 -15.96
N LYS A 24 8.29 18.25 -14.68
CA LYS A 24 8.03 16.94 -14.07
C LYS A 24 6.56 16.54 -14.26
N THR A 25 6.30 15.25 -14.47
CA THR A 25 4.93 14.73 -14.58
C THR A 25 4.30 14.61 -13.20
N TYR A 26 2.98 14.43 -13.14
CA TYR A 26 2.25 14.20 -11.89
C TYR A 26 2.90 13.10 -11.02
N VAL A 27 3.23 11.96 -11.63
CA VAL A 27 3.84 10.83 -10.92
C VAL A 27 5.22 11.19 -10.35
N ASP A 28 6.03 11.98 -11.06
CA ASP A 28 7.33 12.37 -10.52
C ASP A 28 7.22 13.40 -9.39
N HIS A 29 6.17 14.24 -9.38
CA HIS A 29 5.87 15.12 -8.25
C HIS A 29 5.40 14.34 -7.03
N ILE A 30 4.37 13.49 -7.17
CA ILE A 30 3.74 12.80 -6.04
C ILE A 30 4.67 11.79 -5.36
N LEU A 31 5.60 11.20 -6.11
CA LEU A 31 6.60 10.26 -5.58
C LEU A 31 7.68 10.94 -4.74
N GLU A 32 7.85 12.26 -4.86
CA GLU A 32 8.83 13.07 -4.13
C GLU A 32 8.17 14.07 -3.16
N GLU A 33 6.84 14.05 -3.08
CA GLU A 33 6.07 14.99 -2.27
C GLU A 33 6.19 14.72 -0.77
N VAL A 34 6.43 15.79 -0.03
CA VAL A 34 6.52 15.81 1.43
C VAL A 34 5.77 17.01 1.97
N SER A 35 5.25 16.91 3.19
CA SER A 35 4.50 17.95 3.88
C SER A 35 5.08 18.24 5.26
N PHE A 36 4.82 19.44 5.77
CA PHE A 36 5.21 19.87 7.11
C PHE A 36 3.97 20.05 7.98
N THR A 37 3.96 19.44 9.15
CA THR A 37 2.91 19.66 10.15
C THR A 37 3.47 20.40 11.37
N SER A 38 3.04 21.66 11.55
CA SER A 38 3.43 22.49 12.69
C SER A 38 2.65 22.12 13.95
N HIS A 39 3.36 21.95 15.05
CA HIS A 39 2.78 21.70 16.37
C HIS A 39 2.75 23.03 17.13
N GLY A 40 1.68 23.82 16.92
CA GLY A 40 1.24 24.90 17.80
C GLY A 40 2.33 25.83 18.36
N CYS A 41 3.34 26.19 17.57
CA CYS A 41 4.44 27.02 18.07
C CYS A 41 4.02 28.50 18.11
N PRO A 42 4.21 29.23 19.24
CA PRO A 42 3.94 30.66 19.29
C PRO A 42 4.88 31.37 18.32
N THR A 43 4.29 32.17 17.44
CA THR A 43 4.95 32.95 16.40
C THR A 43 6.22 33.66 16.87
N SER A 44 7.36 33.32 16.28
CA SER A 44 8.43 34.29 16.04
C SER A 44 9.44 33.77 15.01
N THR A 45 9.54 34.51 13.91
CA THR A 45 10.70 34.55 12.99
C THR A 45 10.90 33.37 12.03
N ILE A 46 9.90 33.07 11.20
CA ILE A 46 10.09 32.25 9.99
C ILE A 46 10.86 33.10 8.97
N THR A 47 12.19 33.05 9.01
CA THR A 47 13.06 33.69 8.01
C THR A 47 13.81 32.63 7.20
N SER A 48 13.38 32.46 5.94
CA SER A 48 14.15 32.22 4.71
C SER A 48 15.37 31.27 4.64
N ASN A 49 15.73 30.52 5.68
CA ASN A 49 16.84 29.54 5.64
C ASN A 49 16.39 28.10 5.33
N PHE A 50 15.12 27.90 4.95
CA PHE A 50 14.49 26.59 4.73
C PHE A 50 15.18 25.69 3.70
N CYS A 51 15.84 26.24 2.66
CA CYS A 51 16.30 25.43 1.52
C CYS A 51 17.50 24.52 1.86
N GLY A 52 18.43 24.99 2.70
CA GLY A 52 19.60 24.20 3.12
C GLY A 52 19.25 23.10 4.11
N ASP A 53 18.34 23.40 5.04
CA ASP A 53 17.93 22.50 6.12
C ASP A 53 16.92 21.44 5.63
N PHE A 54 16.07 21.77 4.66
CA PHE A 54 15.16 20.82 4.02
C PHE A 54 15.91 19.64 3.40
N SER A 55 16.97 19.92 2.62
CA SER A 55 17.75 18.86 1.98
C SER A 55 18.42 17.95 3.00
N PHE A 56 18.90 18.51 4.11
CA PHE A 56 19.54 17.76 5.19
C PHE A 56 18.54 16.92 5.99
N THR A 57 17.40 17.51 6.36
CA THR A 57 16.30 16.82 7.07
C THR A 57 15.71 15.69 6.21
N ASN A 58 15.52 15.92 4.90
CA ASN A 58 15.06 14.88 3.99
C ASN A 58 16.10 13.74 3.87
N LYS A 59 17.40 14.04 3.81
CA LYS A 59 18.45 13.00 3.84
C LYS A 59 18.43 12.18 5.13
N LYS A 60 18.23 12.83 6.29
CA LYS A 60 18.06 12.12 7.58
C LYS A 60 16.82 11.24 7.57
N LEU A 61 15.71 11.71 7.03
CA LEU A 61 14.49 10.92 6.90
C LEU A 61 14.69 9.68 6.02
N VAL A 62 15.30 9.87 4.84
CA VAL A 62 15.69 8.75 3.95
C VAL A 62 16.55 7.75 4.70
N ALA A 63 17.59 8.24 5.41
CA ALA A 63 18.48 7.38 6.19
C ALA A 63 17.73 6.59 7.27
N ARG A 64 16.75 7.17 7.97
CA ARG A 64 15.94 6.44 8.95
C ARG A 64 15.06 5.36 8.34
N PHE A 65 14.49 5.61 7.16
CA PHE A 65 13.76 4.56 6.42
C PHE A 65 14.70 3.43 6.00
N ASP A 66 15.89 3.77 5.49
CA ASP A 66 16.87 2.77 5.08
C ASP A 66 17.42 1.98 6.28
N GLU A 67 17.74 2.63 7.41
CA GLU A 67 18.13 1.98 8.67
C GLU A 67 17.06 1.00 9.16
N ALA A 68 15.78 1.40 9.17
CA ALA A 68 14.69 0.53 9.60
C ALA A 68 14.53 -0.68 8.66
N ILE A 69 14.74 -0.49 7.36
CA ILE A 69 14.67 -1.59 6.38
C ILE A 69 15.89 -2.51 6.50
N ASP A 70 17.08 -1.95 6.72
CA ASP A 70 18.29 -2.72 6.96
C ASP A 70 18.18 -3.55 8.24
N GLU A 71 17.49 -3.08 9.28
CA GLU A 71 17.19 -3.87 10.47
C GLU A 71 16.35 -5.13 10.14
N PHE A 72 15.41 -5.05 9.22
CA PHE A 72 14.67 -6.22 8.73
C PHE A 72 15.56 -7.20 7.96
N LEU A 73 16.52 -6.69 7.18
CA LEU A 73 17.43 -7.55 6.41
C LEU A 73 18.54 -8.17 7.29
N ALA A 74 18.93 -7.50 8.38
CA ALA A 74 20.08 -7.87 9.21
C ALA A 74 19.72 -8.61 10.50
N SER A 75 18.48 -8.47 11.00
CA SER A 75 18.08 -9.02 12.31
C SER A 75 16.98 -10.07 12.20
N ASP A 76 16.93 -10.99 13.17
CA ASP A 76 15.76 -11.84 13.45
C ASP A 76 14.59 -11.05 14.08
N ASN A 77 14.69 -9.72 14.23
CA ASN A 77 13.70 -8.90 14.94
C ASN A 77 12.81 -8.09 13.98
N SER A 78 12.14 -8.79 13.06
CA SER A 78 11.20 -8.20 12.10
C SER A 78 10.06 -7.38 12.76
N ILE A 79 9.74 -7.63 14.03
CA ILE A 79 8.72 -6.87 14.79
C ILE A 79 9.19 -5.43 15.08
N SER A 80 10.45 -5.26 15.45
CA SER A 80 11.06 -3.94 15.71
C SER A 80 11.06 -3.09 14.45
N CYS A 81 11.50 -3.67 13.32
CA CYS A 81 11.43 -3.02 12.01
C CYS A 81 10.00 -2.56 11.66
N CYS A 82 9.01 -3.46 11.72
CA CYS A 82 7.62 -3.11 11.42
C CYS A 82 7.16 -1.94 12.27
N SER A 83 7.49 -1.98 13.57
CA SER A 83 7.12 -0.93 14.50
C SER A 83 7.77 0.42 14.17
N GLN A 84 9.04 0.42 13.77
CA GLN A 84 9.75 1.63 13.38
C GLN A 84 9.20 2.22 12.07
N LEU A 85 8.99 1.41 11.04
CA LEU A 85 8.45 1.86 9.76
C LEU A 85 7.04 2.45 9.91
N GLU A 86 6.17 1.78 10.67
CA GLU A 86 4.84 2.31 10.97
C GLU A 86 4.91 3.63 11.75
N ASN A 87 5.82 3.75 12.72
CA ASN A 87 5.99 5.01 13.46
C ASN A 87 6.43 6.15 12.54
N LEU A 88 7.35 5.89 11.61
CA LEU A 88 7.78 6.88 10.62
C LEU A 88 6.63 7.29 9.69
N LEU A 89 5.79 6.35 9.27
CA LEU A 89 4.61 6.63 8.44
C LEU A 89 3.55 7.46 9.18
N ILE A 90 3.33 7.20 10.47
CA ILE A 90 2.31 7.88 11.29
C ILE A 90 2.79 9.28 11.71
N HIS A 91 3.97 9.35 12.29
CA HIS A 91 4.46 10.54 13.00
C HIS A 91 5.40 11.40 12.13
N GLY A 92 5.97 10.84 11.06
CA GLY A 92 6.99 11.51 10.28
C GLY A 92 8.30 11.65 11.07
N TYR A 93 9.13 12.59 10.64
CA TYR A 93 10.42 12.89 11.26
C TYR A 93 10.40 14.29 11.88
N PRO A 94 10.74 14.43 13.18
CA PRO A 94 10.81 15.73 13.82
C PRO A 94 11.99 16.52 13.28
N THR A 95 11.75 17.76 12.89
CA THR A 95 12.81 18.67 12.47
C THR A 95 13.51 19.21 13.72
N GLU A 96 14.85 19.18 13.78
CA GLU A 96 15.62 19.53 15.00
C GLU A 96 15.48 21.02 15.38
N MET A 97 15.13 21.88 14.43
CA MET A 97 15.09 23.34 14.60
C MET A 97 13.68 23.94 14.67
N THR A 98 12.66 23.22 14.20
CA THR A 98 11.28 23.70 14.16
C THR A 98 10.38 22.72 14.89
N CYS A 99 9.34 23.22 15.56
CA CYS A 99 8.28 22.39 16.15
C CYS A 99 7.41 21.75 15.05
N GLU A 100 8.02 21.30 13.96
CA GLU A 100 7.39 20.80 12.75
C GLU A 100 7.90 19.40 12.46
N THR A 101 6.98 18.53 12.07
CA THR A 101 7.30 17.18 11.62
C THR A 101 7.19 17.11 10.10
N LEU A 102 8.24 16.57 9.49
CA LEU A 102 8.28 16.25 8.06
C LEU A 102 7.54 14.93 7.85
N LYS A 103 6.46 14.95 7.08
CA LYS A 103 5.70 13.76 6.71
C LYS A 103 5.82 13.50 5.21
N LEU A 104 5.91 12.21 4.88
CA LEU A 104 5.90 11.78 3.49
C LEU A 104 4.46 11.73 2.98
N HIS A 105 4.26 12.09 1.72
CA HIS A 105 3.01 11.77 1.05
C HIS A 105 2.78 10.23 1.07
N PRO A 106 1.54 9.72 1.20
CA PRO A 106 1.30 8.26 1.21
C PRO A 106 1.74 7.56 -0.07
N LEU A 107 1.81 8.29 -1.19
CA LEU A 107 2.36 7.83 -2.47
C LEU A 107 3.85 8.12 -2.66
N HIS A 108 4.53 8.75 -1.71
CA HIS A 108 5.97 8.99 -1.78
C HIS A 108 6.73 7.67 -1.94
N HIS A 109 7.83 7.67 -2.70
CA HIS A 109 8.57 6.44 -3.01
C HIS A 109 9.06 5.68 -1.76
N LEU A 110 9.46 6.40 -0.70
CA LEU A 110 9.80 5.77 0.59
C LEU A 110 8.57 5.17 1.30
N SER A 111 7.40 5.80 1.20
CA SER A 111 6.15 5.23 1.75
C SER A 111 5.80 3.93 1.04
N LEU A 112 5.91 3.89 -0.29
CA LEU A 112 5.69 2.67 -1.08
C LEU A 112 6.72 1.57 -0.76
N LYS A 113 7.99 1.95 -0.55
CA LYS A 113 9.06 1.03 -0.11
C LYS A 113 8.75 0.48 1.29
N ALA A 114 8.24 1.32 2.20
CA ALA A 114 7.82 0.90 3.53
C ALA A 114 6.63 -0.08 3.47
N TYR A 115 5.59 0.19 2.67
CA TYR A 115 4.47 -0.75 2.50
C TYR A 115 4.93 -2.10 1.95
N THR A 116 5.84 -2.09 0.98
CA THR A 116 6.44 -3.31 0.41
C THR A 116 7.20 -4.10 1.47
N THR A 117 7.99 -3.39 2.29
CA THR A 117 8.78 -4.01 3.37
C THR A 117 7.87 -4.55 4.47
N LEU A 118 6.89 -3.79 4.92
CA LEU A 118 5.91 -4.19 5.93
C LEU A 118 5.11 -5.42 5.48
N ALA A 119 4.63 -5.44 4.23
CA ALA A 119 3.94 -6.60 3.67
C ALA A 119 4.79 -7.86 3.74
N SER A 120 6.07 -7.75 3.38
CA SER A 120 7.04 -8.86 3.38
C SER A 120 7.42 -9.30 4.80
N ALA A 121 7.69 -8.35 5.68
CA ALA A 121 8.10 -8.59 7.07
C ALA A 121 6.99 -9.26 7.88
N TYR A 122 5.75 -8.78 7.77
CA TYR A 122 4.60 -9.43 8.41
C TYR A 122 4.34 -10.83 7.84
N LYS A 123 4.55 -11.05 6.53
CA LYS A 123 4.43 -12.39 5.93
C LYS A 123 5.46 -13.36 6.49
N ALA A 124 6.71 -12.91 6.62
CA ALA A 124 7.79 -13.70 7.21
C ALA A 124 7.46 -14.06 8.66
N LEU A 125 7.08 -13.07 9.48
CA LEU A 125 6.69 -13.26 10.88
C LEU A 125 5.53 -14.27 11.05
N ALA A 126 4.53 -14.21 10.18
CA ALA A 126 3.44 -15.19 10.19
C ALA A 126 3.93 -16.60 9.87
N SER A 127 4.78 -16.73 8.84
CA SER A 127 5.31 -18.02 8.39
C SER A 127 6.21 -18.66 9.44
N ASP A 128 7.07 -17.87 10.09
CA ASP A 128 7.99 -18.33 11.12
C ASP A 128 7.21 -18.86 12.33
N LEU A 129 6.20 -18.15 12.81
CA LEU A 129 5.37 -18.59 13.94
C LEU A 129 4.68 -19.94 13.65
N LEU A 130 4.13 -20.11 12.43
CA LEU A 130 3.49 -21.37 12.02
C LEU A 130 4.50 -22.51 11.88
N ALA A 131 5.72 -22.22 11.44
CA ALA A 131 6.77 -23.22 11.29
C ALA A 131 7.33 -23.70 12.64
N PHE A 132 7.50 -22.80 13.62
CA PHE A 132 8.10 -23.13 14.91
C PHE A 132 7.13 -23.81 15.88
N ASN A 133 5.83 -23.47 15.85
CA ASN A 133 4.88 -23.96 16.86
C ASN A 133 3.44 -24.13 16.34
N PRO A 134 3.18 -25.09 15.43
CA PRO A 134 1.88 -25.23 14.76
C PRO A 134 0.72 -25.62 15.70
N MET A 135 1.03 -26.16 16.89
CA MET A 135 0.01 -26.63 17.85
C MET A 135 -0.39 -25.55 18.88
N SER A 136 0.28 -24.41 18.90
CA SER A 136 -0.01 -23.31 19.82
C SER A 136 -1.13 -22.45 19.28
N GLU A 137 -2.31 -22.51 19.91
CA GLU A 137 -3.46 -21.67 19.54
C GLU A 137 -3.13 -20.17 19.58
N LYS A 138 -2.32 -19.75 20.56
CA LYS A 138 -1.87 -18.37 20.70
C LYS A 138 -0.95 -17.94 19.55
N ASP A 139 -0.01 -18.79 19.15
CA ASP A 139 0.91 -18.48 18.05
C ASP A 139 0.17 -18.51 16.70
N ASN A 140 -0.82 -19.39 16.55
CA ASN A 140 -1.70 -19.43 15.38
C ASN A 140 -2.55 -18.14 15.25
N LEU A 141 -3.14 -17.64 16.34
CA LEU A 141 -3.87 -16.36 16.34
C LEU A 141 -2.96 -15.18 15.97
N LYS A 142 -1.72 -15.18 16.48
CA LYS A 142 -0.73 -14.15 16.18
C LYS A 142 -0.19 -14.24 14.74
N ALA A 143 0.01 -15.44 14.23
CA ALA A 143 0.37 -15.65 12.83
C ALA A 143 -0.75 -15.17 11.89
N PHE A 144 -2.00 -15.40 12.28
CA PHE A 144 -3.15 -14.89 11.56
C PHE A 144 -3.22 -13.36 11.55
N SER A 145 -2.96 -12.70 12.68
CA SER A 145 -2.93 -11.22 12.74
C SER A 145 -1.81 -10.64 11.87
N PHE A 146 -0.62 -11.25 11.88
CA PHE A 146 0.47 -10.88 10.96
C PHE A 146 0.11 -11.12 9.49
N SER A 147 -0.57 -12.23 9.17
CA SER A 147 -1.06 -12.47 7.81
C SER A 147 -2.08 -11.41 7.37
N LYS A 148 -2.97 -10.98 8.27
CA LYS A 148 -3.92 -9.87 8.01
C LYS A 148 -3.17 -8.58 7.68
N ALA A 149 -2.22 -8.18 8.51
CA ALA A 149 -1.42 -6.97 8.29
C ALA A 149 -0.64 -7.04 6.97
N SER A 150 -0.03 -8.19 6.67
CA SER A 150 0.67 -8.42 5.40
C SER A 150 -0.24 -8.25 4.19
N ALA A 151 -1.44 -8.84 4.22
CA ALA A 151 -2.44 -8.70 3.15
C ALA A 151 -2.94 -7.25 3.02
N ALA A 152 -3.16 -6.56 4.13
CA ALA A 152 -3.58 -5.16 4.15
C ALA A 152 -2.55 -4.22 3.52
N TYR A 153 -1.26 -4.34 3.88
CA TYR A 153 -0.19 -3.56 3.24
C TYR A 153 -0.01 -3.91 1.76
N SER A 154 -0.13 -5.19 1.40
CA SER A 154 -0.09 -5.62 0.00
C SER A 154 -1.22 -4.98 -0.81
N LEU A 155 -2.44 -4.95 -0.25
CA LEU A 155 -3.60 -4.33 -0.87
C LEU A 155 -3.47 -2.81 -0.98
N LEU A 156 -3.00 -2.14 0.07
CA LEU A 156 -2.71 -0.71 0.05
C LEU A 156 -1.69 -0.35 -1.03
N LEU A 157 -0.63 -1.15 -1.17
CA LEU A 157 0.38 -0.98 -2.20
C LEU A 157 -0.21 -1.18 -3.61
N ALA A 158 -1.06 -2.19 -3.80
CA ALA A 158 -1.75 -2.42 -5.07
C ALA A 158 -2.68 -1.25 -5.45
N CYS A 159 -3.46 -0.72 -4.51
CA CYS A 159 -4.30 0.45 -4.75
C CYS A 159 -3.49 1.74 -4.96
N SER A 160 -2.40 1.93 -4.21
CA SER A 160 -1.50 3.08 -4.38
C SER A 160 -0.87 3.08 -5.78
N THR A 161 -0.41 1.90 -6.23
CA THR A 161 0.19 1.74 -7.56
C THR A 161 -0.84 1.78 -8.67
N HIS A 162 -2.10 1.40 -8.40
CA HIS A 162 -3.21 1.66 -9.31
C HIS A 162 -3.36 3.13 -9.64
N HIS A 163 -3.41 3.98 -8.63
CA HIS A 163 -3.51 5.42 -8.83
C HIS A 163 -2.35 5.95 -9.67
N LEU A 164 -1.12 5.55 -9.36
CA LEU A 164 0.06 5.95 -10.14
C LEU A 164 -0.01 5.46 -11.60
N PHE A 165 -0.49 4.23 -11.82
CA PHE A 165 -0.64 3.65 -13.15
C PHE A 165 -1.63 4.42 -14.04
N LEU A 166 -2.69 5.00 -13.47
CA LEU A 166 -3.63 5.83 -14.22
C LEU A 166 -2.97 7.04 -14.88
N PHE A 167 -1.88 7.56 -14.29
CA PHE A 167 -1.12 8.70 -14.81
C PHE A 167 0.20 8.29 -15.49
N GLU A 168 0.69 7.07 -15.25
CA GLU A 168 1.93 6.55 -15.83
C GLU A 168 1.79 5.06 -16.21
N PRO A 169 1.32 4.76 -17.43
CA PRO A 169 1.11 3.39 -17.89
C PRO A 169 2.39 2.53 -17.95
N SER A 170 3.59 3.14 -17.96
CA SER A 170 4.85 2.38 -17.93
C SER A 170 5.03 1.55 -16.64
N LEU A 171 4.22 1.81 -15.61
CA LEU A 171 4.20 1.06 -14.36
C LEU A 171 3.45 -0.29 -14.46
N ILE A 172 2.94 -0.68 -15.63
CA ILE A 172 2.09 -1.87 -15.82
C ILE A 172 2.67 -3.17 -15.21
N VAL A 173 3.99 -3.38 -15.28
CA VAL A 173 4.63 -4.58 -14.72
C VAL A 173 4.55 -4.58 -13.20
N SER A 174 4.94 -3.47 -12.57
CA SER A 174 4.85 -3.32 -11.11
C SER A 174 3.39 -3.40 -10.65
N TYR A 175 2.49 -2.73 -11.38
CA TYR A 175 1.06 -2.75 -11.16
C TYR A 175 0.45 -4.17 -11.20
N ALA A 176 0.83 -4.96 -12.21
CA ALA A 176 0.44 -6.36 -12.32
C ALA A 176 0.93 -7.19 -11.12
N ASN A 177 2.20 -7.03 -10.76
CA ASN A 177 2.82 -7.75 -9.65
C ASN A 177 2.16 -7.42 -8.30
N PHE A 178 1.86 -6.15 -8.05
CA PHE A 178 1.25 -5.75 -6.78
C PHE A 178 -0.19 -6.25 -6.65
N TRP A 179 -0.99 -6.24 -7.72
CA TRP A 179 -2.32 -6.88 -7.68
C TRP A 179 -2.22 -8.39 -7.46
N THR A 180 -1.33 -9.07 -8.19
CA THR A 180 -1.13 -10.52 -8.00
C THR A 180 -0.73 -10.84 -6.57
N SER A 181 0.25 -10.10 -6.01
CA SER A 181 0.73 -10.29 -4.65
C SER A 181 -0.35 -10.02 -3.61
N ALA A 182 -1.11 -8.92 -3.75
CA ALA A 182 -2.23 -8.62 -2.87
C ALA A 182 -3.29 -9.73 -2.93
N GLY A 183 -3.59 -10.21 -4.14
CA GLY A 183 -4.52 -11.30 -4.35
C GLY A 183 -4.10 -12.59 -3.64
N GLN A 184 -2.83 -12.99 -3.79
CA GLN A 184 -2.28 -14.17 -3.13
C GLN A 184 -2.31 -14.04 -1.60
N SER A 185 -1.91 -12.88 -1.05
CA SER A 185 -1.96 -12.64 0.40
C SER A 185 -3.39 -12.72 0.94
N LEU A 186 -4.38 -12.18 0.23
CA LEU A 186 -5.79 -12.28 0.62
C LEU A 186 -6.31 -13.72 0.54
N LEU A 187 -5.93 -14.46 -0.50
CA LEU A 187 -6.34 -15.86 -0.66
C LEU A 187 -5.74 -16.75 0.45
N SER A 188 -4.50 -16.49 0.89
CA SER A 188 -3.91 -17.23 2.01
C SER A 188 -4.67 -17.06 3.33
N LEU A 189 -5.43 -15.97 3.53
CA LEU A 189 -6.27 -15.78 4.72
C LEU A 189 -7.54 -16.64 4.71
N VAL A 190 -7.91 -17.17 3.56
CA VAL A 190 -9.13 -17.97 3.36
C VAL A 190 -8.82 -19.41 2.91
N GLU A 191 -7.54 -19.78 2.82
CA GLU A 191 -7.10 -21.16 2.57
C GLU A 191 -7.66 -22.10 3.65
N GLY A 192 -8.32 -23.18 3.19
CA GLY A 192 -9.13 -24.07 4.03
C GLY A 192 -10.64 -23.98 3.77
N PHE A 193 -11.12 -22.93 3.10
CA PHE A 193 -12.52 -22.83 2.66
C PHE A 193 -12.68 -23.33 1.21
N SER A 194 -12.72 -24.65 1.03
CA SER A 194 -12.90 -25.33 -0.27
C SER A 194 -14.23 -25.00 -0.99
N SER A 195 -15.18 -24.35 -0.31
CA SER A 195 -16.54 -24.12 -0.80
C SER A 195 -16.69 -22.92 -1.74
N PHE A 196 -15.70 -22.04 -1.85
CA PHE A 196 -15.83 -20.77 -2.59
C PHE A 196 -15.50 -20.85 -4.09
N SER A 197 -14.97 -21.98 -4.57
CA SER A 197 -14.71 -22.22 -6.00
C SER A 197 -15.97 -22.12 -6.88
N SER A 198 -17.16 -22.19 -6.27
CA SER A 198 -18.46 -22.09 -6.94
C SER A 198 -19.06 -20.68 -6.98
N GLN A 199 -18.52 -19.72 -6.24
CA GLN A 199 -19.11 -18.38 -6.18
C GLN A 199 -18.65 -17.52 -7.37
N SER A 200 -19.41 -17.62 -8.44
CA SER A 200 -19.17 -16.78 -9.61
C SER A 200 -19.49 -15.32 -9.29
N CYS A 201 -18.54 -14.40 -9.52
CA CYS A 201 -18.82 -12.98 -9.41
C CYS A 201 -19.81 -12.60 -10.52
N LYS A 202 -21.05 -12.26 -10.15
CA LYS A 202 -22.09 -11.87 -11.11
C LYS A 202 -21.84 -10.49 -11.74
N LYS A 203 -20.89 -9.72 -11.20
CA LYS A 203 -20.63 -8.31 -11.56
C LYS A 203 -19.55 -8.11 -12.63
N CYS A 204 -18.73 -9.13 -12.93
CA CYS A 204 -17.72 -9.02 -13.97
C CYS A 204 -17.52 -10.33 -14.74
N THR A 205 -16.97 -10.22 -15.95
CA THR A 205 -16.66 -11.37 -16.81
C THR A 205 -15.24 -11.91 -16.60
N LEU A 206 -14.49 -11.40 -15.61
CA LEU A 206 -13.11 -11.80 -15.31
C LEU A 206 -12.95 -13.32 -15.12
N GLN A 207 -13.97 -13.99 -14.59
CA GLN A 207 -13.99 -15.46 -14.44
C GLN A 207 -14.18 -16.24 -15.74
N LYS A 208 -14.72 -15.61 -16.78
CA LYS A 208 -15.12 -16.31 -18.00
C LYS A 208 -13.99 -16.43 -19.02
N HIS A 209 -12.76 -15.99 -18.68
CA HIS A 209 -11.57 -16.01 -19.54
C HIS A 209 -11.79 -15.50 -20.97
N ASN A 210 -12.83 -14.70 -21.20
CA ASN A 210 -13.22 -14.26 -22.53
C ASN A 210 -12.49 -12.95 -22.82
N PHE A 211 -11.18 -13.04 -23.05
CA PHE A 211 -10.28 -11.90 -23.27
C PHE A 211 -10.43 -11.24 -24.65
N ASN A 212 -11.55 -11.50 -25.35
CA ASN A 212 -11.96 -10.76 -26.55
C ASN A 212 -12.46 -9.33 -26.25
N VAL A 213 -12.38 -8.89 -24.99
CA VAL A 213 -12.80 -7.57 -24.52
C VAL A 213 -11.56 -6.67 -24.40
N GLU A 214 -11.67 -5.41 -24.82
CA GLU A 214 -10.58 -4.44 -24.71
C GLU A 214 -10.15 -4.23 -23.25
N LEU A 215 -8.83 -4.10 -23.01
CA LEU A 215 -8.24 -3.90 -21.67
C LEU A 215 -8.92 -2.79 -20.83
N PRO A 216 -9.32 -1.63 -21.38
CA PRO A 216 -10.01 -0.60 -20.59
C PRO A 216 -11.33 -1.10 -19.97
N GLU A 217 -12.09 -1.92 -20.70
CA GLU A 217 -13.35 -2.45 -20.22
C GLU A 217 -13.14 -3.52 -19.14
N ILE A 218 -12.14 -4.39 -19.32
CA ILE A 218 -11.74 -5.36 -18.28
C ILE A 218 -11.28 -4.64 -17.01
N SER A 219 -10.46 -3.59 -17.16
CA SER A 219 -9.96 -2.78 -16.04
C SER A 219 -11.11 -2.09 -15.31
N ARG A 220 -12.07 -1.53 -16.05
CA ARG A 220 -13.27 -0.92 -15.48
C ARG A 220 -14.11 -1.92 -14.69
N GLN A 221 -14.34 -3.13 -15.23
CA GLN A 221 -15.08 -4.18 -14.54
C GLN A 221 -14.36 -4.65 -13.28
N PHE A 222 -13.04 -4.82 -13.35
CA PHE A 222 -12.20 -5.15 -12.19
C PHE A 222 -12.36 -4.09 -11.10
N LEU A 223 -12.14 -2.82 -11.42
CA LEU A 223 -12.22 -1.71 -10.47
C LEU A 223 -13.61 -1.61 -9.85
N ASN A 224 -14.68 -1.72 -10.63
CA ASN A 224 -16.04 -1.72 -10.09
C ASN A 224 -16.27 -2.84 -9.07
N CYS A 225 -15.66 -4.01 -9.27
CA CYS A 225 -15.77 -5.12 -8.32
C CYS A 225 -14.97 -4.82 -7.05
N VAL A 226 -13.70 -4.45 -7.18
CA VAL A 226 -12.84 -4.23 -6.01
C VAL A 226 -13.24 -2.97 -5.22
N SER A 227 -13.72 -1.91 -5.87
CA SER A 227 -14.24 -0.71 -5.20
C SER A 227 -15.49 -1.00 -4.36
N ASP A 228 -16.32 -1.96 -4.75
CA ASP A 228 -17.47 -2.37 -3.95
C ASP A 228 -17.09 -3.35 -2.81
N LEU A 229 -16.02 -4.12 -2.98
CA LEU A 229 -15.65 -5.19 -2.04
C LEU A 229 -14.61 -4.77 -1.01
N ILE A 230 -13.59 -3.99 -1.40
CA ILE A 230 -12.49 -3.57 -0.53
C ILE A 230 -12.99 -2.84 0.72
N PRO A 231 -13.89 -1.84 0.65
CA PRO A 231 -14.38 -1.15 1.85
C PRO A 231 -15.05 -2.09 2.86
N LYS A 232 -15.66 -3.19 2.41
CA LYS A 232 -16.33 -4.17 3.28
C LYS A 232 -15.35 -5.04 4.08
N VAL A 233 -14.12 -5.20 3.58
CA VAL A 233 -13.09 -6.02 4.23
C VAL A 233 -11.95 -5.20 4.83
N TRP A 234 -11.88 -3.89 4.51
CA TRP A 234 -10.75 -3.07 4.92
C TRP A 234 -10.60 -2.95 6.43
N HIS A 235 -11.68 -2.67 7.16
CA HIS A 235 -11.64 -2.59 8.62
C HIS A 235 -11.15 -3.90 9.25
N PHE A 236 -11.61 -5.03 8.72
CA PHE A 236 -11.13 -6.34 9.16
C PHE A 236 -9.62 -6.47 8.94
N LEU A 237 -9.11 -6.09 7.76
CA LEU A 237 -7.70 -6.20 7.40
C LEU A 237 -6.79 -5.23 8.17
N SER A 238 -7.25 -4.00 8.41
CA SER A 238 -6.43 -2.90 8.93
C SER A 238 -6.25 -2.90 10.45
N GLU A 239 -7.10 -3.64 11.18
CA GLU A 239 -7.17 -3.67 12.65
C GLU A 239 -5.81 -3.84 13.36
N GLU A 240 -4.90 -4.61 12.76
CA GLU A 240 -3.62 -4.99 13.37
C GLU A 240 -2.46 -4.04 13.00
N GLY A 241 -2.64 -3.17 12.01
CA GLY A 241 -1.61 -2.26 11.53
C GLY A 241 -1.83 -0.85 12.04
N ARG A 242 -0.89 -0.31 12.81
CA ARG A 242 -1.07 1.01 13.44
C ARG A 242 -1.23 2.14 12.42
N PHE A 243 -0.51 2.05 11.30
CA PHE A 243 -0.70 2.98 10.18
C PHE A 243 -1.95 2.65 9.36
N LEU A 244 -2.26 1.36 9.18
CA LEU A 244 -3.38 0.90 8.36
C LEU A 244 -4.74 1.38 8.88
N VAL A 245 -4.92 1.47 10.20
CA VAL A 245 -6.15 2.01 10.82
C VAL A 245 -6.38 3.48 10.44
N LEU A 246 -5.33 4.24 10.09
CA LEU A 246 -5.46 5.65 9.68
C LEU A 246 -5.90 5.80 8.21
N VAL A 247 -5.79 4.75 7.42
CA VAL A 247 -6.22 4.73 6.02
C VAL A 247 -7.73 4.50 5.99
N LYS A 248 -8.50 5.52 5.56
CA LYS A 248 -9.97 5.44 5.51
C LYS A 248 -10.46 4.49 4.42
N ASP A 249 -9.92 4.63 3.21
CA ASP A 249 -10.26 3.79 2.06
C ASP A 249 -9.01 3.59 1.19
N PRO A 250 -8.43 2.38 1.10
CA PRO A 250 -7.20 2.18 0.34
C PRO A 250 -7.40 2.37 -1.18
N ILE A 251 -8.63 2.21 -1.71
CA ILE A 251 -8.90 2.38 -3.15
C ILE A 251 -9.23 3.83 -3.52
N ASP A 252 -9.88 4.55 -2.61
CA ASP A 252 -10.24 5.95 -2.81
C ASP A 252 -9.27 6.88 -2.08
N LEU A 253 -8.23 7.32 -2.78
CA LEU A 253 -7.18 8.16 -2.20
C LEU A 253 -7.62 9.59 -1.83
N ARG A 254 -8.89 9.96 -1.97
CA ARG A 254 -9.42 11.25 -1.48
C ARG A 254 -9.20 11.47 0.01
N TRP A 255 -9.01 10.42 0.81
CA TRP A 255 -8.65 10.57 2.22
C TRP A 255 -7.27 11.19 2.43
N ILE A 256 -6.38 11.12 1.44
CA ILE A 256 -5.06 11.75 1.52
C ILE A 256 -5.24 13.27 1.62
N GLU A 257 -6.13 13.86 0.84
CA GLU A 257 -6.45 15.30 0.94
C GLU A 257 -6.97 15.66 2.34
N SER A 258 -7.78 14.77 2.94
CA SER A 258 -8.32 14.89 4.30
C SER A 258 -7.30 14.68 5.43
N MET A 259 -6.13 14.09 5.18
CA MET A 259 -5.10 13.82 6.19
C MET A 259 -4.25 15.07 6.52
N GLY A 260 -4.59 16.23 5.94
CA GLY A 260 -3.84 17.48 6.11
C GLY A 260 -2.75 17.66 5.06
N PHE A 261 -2.97 17.20 3.82
CA PHE A 261 -2.18 17.62 2.65
C PHE A 261 -2.73 18.91 2.00
N SER A 262 -3.83 19.44 2.52
CA SER A 262 -4.34 20.78 2.18
C SER A 262 -4.00 21.78 3.28
N ILE A 263 -3.33 22.86 2.89
CA ILE A 263 -3.27 24.12 3.63
C ILE A 263 -4.73 24.60 3.82
N LEU A 264 -5.06 25.01 5.06
CA LEU A 264 -6.35 25.53 5.57
C LEU A 264 -7.28 24.52 6.30
N ALA A 265 -7.18 24.54 7.65
CA ALA A 265 -8.22 24.50 8.70
C ALA A 265 -9.41 23.51 8.55
N THR A 266 -9.89 22.75 9.54
CA THR A 266 -9.87 22.83 11.01
C THR A 266 -10.47 21.52 11.57
N ASP A 267 -9.98 21.12 12.74
CA ASP A 267 -10.60 20.42 13.88
C ASP A 267 -11.78 19.43 13.78
N ASN A 268 -11.59 18.38 14.60
CA ASN A 268 -12.55 17.60 15.38
C ASN A 268 -13.44 16.57 14.69
N ALA A 269 -13.15 15.29 14.95
CA ALA A 269 -14.17 14.33 15.40
C ALA A 269 -13.52 13.11 16.07
N SER A 270 -13.60 13.08 17.40
CA SER A 270 -13.61 11.86 18.22
C SER A 270 -14.95 11.14 18.07
N SER A 271 -14.97 9.81 17.98
CA SER A 271 -16.10 8.96 18.42
C SER A 271 -15.68 7.49 18.36
N GLU A 272 -15.38 6.89 19.51
CA GLU A 272 -16.20 5.91 20.24
C GLU A 272 -16.23 4.50 19.64
N LEU A 273 -15.43 3.64 20.27
CA LEU A 273 -15.42 2.19 20.12
C LEU A 273 -16.71 1.61 20.73
N LYS A 274 -17.51 0.89 19.95
CA LYS A 274 -18.56 0.01 20.45
C LYS A 274 -18.26 -1.43 20.07
N THR A 275 -17.83 -2.21 21.04
CA THR A 275 -17.76 -3.66 21.02
C THR A 275 -19.15 -4.25 21.26
N ASN A 276 -19.71 -4.95 20.27
CA ASN A 276 -20.86 -5.83 20.45
C ASN A 276 -20.51 -7.24 19.96
N ALA A 277 -20.14 -8.10 20.89
CA ALA A 277 -20.04 -9.53 20.69
C ALA A 277 -21.45 -10.13 20.74
N GLU A 278 -22.04 -10.46 19.58
CA GLU A 278 -23.17 -11.41 19.43
C GLU A 278 -23.60 -11.64 17.95
N THR A 279 -22.85 -11.15 16.95
CA THR A 279 -23.13 -11.32 15.49
C THR A 279 -22.07 -12.12 14.70
N GLU A 280 -21.20 -12.87 15.37
CA GLU A 280 -19.92 -13.34 14.81
C GLU A 280 -20.01 -14.39 13.67
N SER A 281 -21.08 -15.19 13.54
CA SER A 281 -21.09 -16.31 12.57
C SER A 281 -21.45 -15.91 11.14
N VAL A 282 -22.39 -14.98 10.97
CA VAL A 282 -22.83 -14.48 9.65
C VAL A 282 -21.83 -13.44 9.11
N ASP A 283 -21.26 -12.62 10.00
CA ASP A 283 -20.29 -11.59 9.65
C ASP A 283 -18.94 -12.21 9.22
N SER A 284 -18.46 -13.24 9.93
CA SER A 284 -17.20 -13.93 9.57
C SER A 284 -17.27 -14.63 8.21
N THR A 285 -18.38 -15.29 7.89
CA THR A 285 -18.54 -16.00 6.60
C THR A 285 -18.66 -15.01 5.44
N TYR A 286 -19.35 -13.89 5.65
CA TYR A 286 -19.48 -12.82 4.66
C TYR A 286 -18.14 -12.14 4.39
N VAL A 287 -17.39 -11.75 5.43
CA VAL A 287 -16.06 -11.14 5.29
C VAL A 287 -15.12 -12.08 4.54
N LYS A 288 -15.09 -13.38 4.88
CA LYS A 288 -14.29 -14.39 4.16
C LYS A 288 -14.67 -14.51 2.70
N THR A 289 -15.97 -14.44 2.39
CA THR A 289 -16.47 -14.44 1.01
C THR A 289 -15.95 -13.22 0.24
N CYS A 290 -16.04 -12.03 0.83
CA CYS A 290 -15.52 -10.81 0.23
C CYS A 290 -13.99 -10.86 0.05
N LEU A 291 -13.24 -11.34 1.05
CA LEU A 291 -11.79 -11.53 0.97
C LEU A 291 -11.42 -12.47 -0.18
N PHE A 292 -12.12 -13.60 -0.31
CA PHE A 292 -11.92 -14.53 -1.42
C PHE A 292 -12.19 -13.84 -2.76
N GLN A 293 -13.30 -13.12 -2.90
CA GLN A 293 -13.66 -12.44 -4.15
C GLN A 293 -12.64 -11.37 -4.54
N VAL A 294 -12.21 -10.51 -3.59
CA VAL A 294 -11.17 -9.52 -3.83
C VAL A 294 -9.88 -10.24 -4.23
N GLY A 295 -9.43 -11.21 -3.43
CA GLY A 295 -8.20 -11.95 -3.67
C GLY A 295 -8.16 -12.59 -5.06
N PHE A 296 -9.24 -13.28 -5.42
CA PHE A 296 -9.42 -13.92 -6.70
C PHE A 296 -9.42 -12.92 -7.88
N HIS A 297 -10.14 -11.80 -7.77
CA HIS A 297 -10.13 -10.76 -8.79
C HIS A 297 -8.73 -10.15 -8.99
N CYS A 298 -8.01 -9.89 -7.89
CA CYS A 298 -6.67 -9.35 -7.92
C CYS A 298 -5.68 -10.29 -8.63
N VAL A 299 -5.73 -11.60 -8.35
CA VAL A 299 -4.86 -12.58 -9.02
C VAL A 299 -5.16 -12.70 -10.52
N ILE A 300 -6.43 -12.80 -10.91
CA ILE A 300 -6.79 -12.90 -12.34
C ILE A 300 -6.37 -11.64 -13.08
N TYR A 301 -6.69 -10.46 -12.54
CA TYR A 301 -6.39 -9.21 -13.19
C TYR A 301 -4.88 -8.95 -13.27
N GLY A 302 -4.13 -9.22 -12.20
CA GLY A 302 -2.67 -9.14 -12.21
C GLY A 302 -2.04 -10.11 -13.21
N SER A 303 -2.55 -11.33 -13.32
CA SER A 303 -2.10 -12.34 -14.29
C SER A 303 -2.36 -11.91 -15.73
N LEU A 304 -3.55 -11.35 -16.00
CA LEU A 304 -3.88 -10.77 -17.30
C LEU A 304 -2.89 -9.66 -17.67
N LEU A 305 -2.67 -8.70 -16.78
CA LEU A 305 -1.72 -7.61 -17.04
C LEU A 305 -0.30 -8.11 -17.28
N SER A 306 0.14 -9.13 -16.52
CA SER A 306 1.47 -9.74 -16.69
C SER A 306 1.61 -10.44 -18.05
N SER A 307 0.56 -11.12 -18.51
CA SER A 307 0.55 -11.78 -19.83
C SER A 307 0.68 -10.76 -20.98
N LEU A 308 0.01 -9.62 -20.86
CA LEU A 308 0.10 -8.51 -21.82
C LEU A 308 1.52 -7.94 -21.87
N CYS A 309 2.19 -7.84 -20.72
CA CYS A 309 3.58 -7.36 -20.64
C CYS A 309 4.58 -8.35 -21.25
N SER A 310 4.31 -9.65 -21.15
CA SER A 310 5.20 -10.72 -21.59
C SER A 310 5.04 -11.06 -23.09
N GLY A 311 4.05 -10.46 -23.78
CA GLY A 311 3.75 -10.75 -25.18
C GLY A 311 3.20 -12.16 -25.41
N GLN A 312 2.83 -12.88 -24.36
CA GLN A 312 2.23 -14.21 -24.48
C GLN A 312 0.73 -14.06 -24.74
N GLN A 313 0.27 -14.60 -25.88
CA GLN A 313 -1.16 -14.81 -26.08
C GLN A 313 -1.64 -15.81 -25.04
N ILE A 314 -2.63 -15.42 -24.22
CA ILE A 314 -3.37 -16.34 -23.37
C ILE A 314 -4.08 -17.30 -24.33
N THR A 315 -3.56 -18.51 -24.51
CA THR A 315 -4.28 -19.55 -25.24
C THR A 315 -5.49 -20.00 -24.41
N PRO A 316 -6.66 -20.14 -25.05
CA PRO A 316 -7.95 -20.37 -24.40
C PRO A 316 -8.04 -21.69 -23.63
#